data_AF-A0A510UN85-F1
#
_entry.id   AF-A0A510UN85-F1
#
_cell.length_a   1.000
_cell.length_b   1.000
_cell.length_c   1.000
_cell.angle_alpha   90.00
_cell.angle_beta   90.00
_cell.angle_gamma   90.00
#
_symmetry.space_group_name_H-M   'P 1'
#
loop_
_entity.id
_entity.type
_entity.pdbx_description
1 polymer ?
#
loop_
_entity_poly.entity_id
_entity_poly.type
_entity_poly.pdbx_seq_one_letter_code
_entity_poly.pdbx_strand_id
1 'polypeptide(L)' 'MNTPIHAINIDFSHSSEAKLLHRVIENQMNPCNDAREDNYLSAVLVQLEESIELLESLEE' A
#
# COMPACT_ATOMS: atom_id res chain seq x y z
N MET A 1 -4.51 11.98 -20.14
CA MET A 1 -3.83 11.59 -18.89
C MET A 1 -4.88 11.68 -17.79
N ASN A 2 -5.51 10.55 -17.45
CA ASN A 2 -6.52 10.46 -16.39
C ASN A 2 -5.88 9.81 -15.15
N THR A 3 -4.76 10.35 -14.67
CA THR A 3 -4.23 9.91 -13.38
C THR A 3 -5.12 10.52 -12.32
N PRO A 4 -5.88 9.74 -11.53
CA PRO A 4 -6.75 10.30 -10.50
C PRO A 4 -5.90 11.13 -9.54
N ILE A 5 -6.41 12.28 -9.09
CA ILE A 5 -5.74 13.19 -8.13
C ILE A 5 -5.35 12.47 -6.82
N HIS A 6 -5.92 11.27 -6.56
CA HIS A 6 -5.64 10.43 -5.39
C HIS A 6 -4.66 9.28 -5.68
N ALA A 7 -4.02 9.23 -6.84
CA ALA A 7 -2.93 8.29 -7.09
C ALA A 7 -1.70 8.78 -6.33
N ILE A 8 -1.52 8.25 -5.12
CA ILE A 8 -0.25 8.40 -4.40
C ILE A 8 0.75 7.53 -5.16
N ASN A 9 1.62 8.16 -5.97
CA ASN A 9 2.72 7.47 -6.62
C ASN A 9 3.87 7.37 -5.60
N ILE A 10 3.90 6.27 -4.84
CA ILE A 10 5.00 5.98 -3.91
C ILE A 10 5.96 5.07 -4.64
N ASP A 11 7.15 5.58 -4.95
CA ASP A 11 8.23 4.77 -5.50
C ASP A 11 9.07 4.21 -4.35
N PHE A 12 9.26 2.90 -4.31
CA PHE A 12 10.10 2.21 -3.32
C PHE A 12 11.43 1.84 -3.94
N SER A 13 12.52 2.06 -3.20
CA SER A 13 13.86 1.63 -3.61
C SER A 13 14.12 0.17 -3.22
N HIS A 14 13.49 -0.29 -2.14
CA HIS A 14 13.61 -1.66 -1.66
C HIS A 14 12.27 -2.22 -1.14
N SER A 15 12.08 -3.54 -1.25
CA SER A 15 10.91 -4.28 -0.72
C SER A 15 10.71 -4.04 0.78
N SER A 16 11.80 -3.82 1.53
CA SER A 16 11.75 -3.51 2.96
C SER A 16 11.01 -2.21 3.29
N GLU A 17 11.05 -1.21 2.39
CA GLU A 17 10.34 0.07 2.54
C GLU A 17 8.83 -0.13 2.34
N ALA A 18 8.46 -0.89 1.30
CA ALA A 18 7.07 -1.23 1.01
C ALA A 18 6.45 -2.09 2.14
N LYS A 19 7.19 -3.07 2.66
CA LYS A 19 6.78 -3.87 3.84
C LYS A 19 6.59 -3.03 5.10
N LEU A 20 7.44 -2.02 5.31
CA LEU A 20 7.31 -1.12 6.46
C LEU A 20 6.01 -0.32 6.36
N LEU A 21 5.71 0.24 5.18
CA LEU A 21 4.47 0.99 4.98
C LEU A 21 3.23 0.10 5.09
N HIS A 22 3.27 -1.10 4.52
CA HIS A 22 2.20 -2.10 4.65
C HIS A 22 1.85 -2.32 6.12
N ARG A 23 2.86 -2.62 6.95
CA ARG A 23 2.66 -2.84 8.39
C ARG A 23 2.12 -1.61 9.12
N VAL A 24 2.55 -0.40 8.74
CA VAL A 24 2.01 0.83 9.34
C VAL A 24 0.52 0.98 9.04
N ILE A 25 0.11 0.71 7.79
CA ILE A 25 -1.29 0.81 7.36
C ILE A 25 -2.15 -0.29 7.98
N GLU A 26 -1.66 -1.53 8.06
CA GLU A 26 -2.35 -2.61 8.77
C GLU A 26 -2.65 -2.23 10.23
N ASN A 27 -1.73 -1.55 10.90
CA ASN A 27 -1.94 -1.08 12.27
C ASN A 27 -2.97 0.06 12.39
N GLN A 28 -3.33 0.71 11.28
CA GLN A 28 -4.41 1.71 11.22
C GLN A 28 -5.78 1.08 10.91
N MET A 29 -5.84 -0.18 10.52
CA MET A 29 -7.10 -0.90 10.37
C MET A 29 -7.75 -1.06 11.74
N ASN A 30 -8.89 -0.41 11.95
CA ASN A 30 -9.57 -0.36 13.24
C ASN A 30 -11.07 -0.63 13.03
N PRO A 31 -11.72 -1.46 13.87
CA PRO A 31 -13.17 -1.65 13.85
C PRO A 31 -14.03 -0.38 13.94
N CYS A 32 -13.45 0.75 14.36
CA CYS A 32 -14.12 2.05 14.42
C CYS A 32 -14.04 2.87 13.12
N ASN A 33 -13.30 2.42 12.11
CA ASN A 33 -13.23 3.08 10.82
C ASN A 33 -14.59 3.04 10.13
N ASP A 34 -14.88 4.05 9.32
CA ASP A 34 -16.04 3.98 8.44
C ASP A 34 -15.74 3.08 7.22
N ALA A 35 -16.80 2.60 6.57
CA ALA A 35 -16.66 1.68 5.44
C ALA A 35 -15.86 2.28 4.27
N ARG A 36 -15.83 3.60 4.08
CA ARG A 36 -15.08 4.22 2.99
C ARG A 36 -13.59 4.25 3.33
N GLU A 37 -13.26 4.55 4.57
CA GLU A 37 -11.89 4.50 5.08
C GLU A 37 -11.34 3.07 5.01
N ASP A 38 -12.08 2.08 5.52
CA ASP A 38 -11.65 0.68 5.45
C ASP A 38 -11.47 0.18 4.02
N ASN A 39 -12.40 0.53 3.12
CA ASN A 39 -12.26 0.16 1.70
C ASN A 39 -11.05 0.82 1.05
N TYR A 40 -10.75 2.07 1.40
CA TYR A 40 -9.58 2.77 0.90
C TYR A 40 -8.29 2.14 1.43
N LEU A 41 -8.17 1.92 2.74
CA LEU A 41 -6.99 1.31 3.34
C LEU A 41 -6.77 -0.12 2.82
N SER A 42 -7.84 -0.90 2.65
CA SER A 42 -7.77 -2.24 2.06
C SER A 42 -7.25 -2.19 0.61
N ALA A 43 -7.71 -1.23 -0.20
CA ALA A 43 -7.23 -1.07 -1.57
C ALA A 43 -5.75 -0.69 -1.61
N VAL A 44 -5.28 0.13 -0.68
CA VAL A 44 -3.86 0.50 -0.56
C VAL A 44 -3.01 -0.69 -0.13
N LEU A 45 -3.47 -1.51 0.81
CA LEU A 45 -2.75 -2.72 1.25
C LEU A 45 -2.53 -3.70 0.09
N VAL A 46 -3.56 -3.96 -0.73
CA VAL A 46 -3.45 -4.82 -1.92
C VAL A 46 -2.39 -4.30 -2.90
N GLN A 47 -2.37 -2.98 -3.16
CA GLN A 47 -1.35 -2.39 -4.04
C GLN A 47 0.06 -2.50 -3.47
N LEU A 48 0.21 -2.43 -2.15
CA LEU A 48 1.48 -2.62 -1.48
C LEU A 48 1.94 -4.07 -1.53
N GLU A 49 1.05 -5.06 -1.41
CA GLU A 49 1.38 -6.48 -1.58
C GLU A 49 1.93 -6.75 -2.99
N GLU A 50 1.25 -6.26 -4.03
CA GLU A 50 1.71 -6.38 -5.43
C GLU A 50 3.09 -5.72 -5.63
N SER A 51 3.30 -4.56 -5.02
CA SER A 51 4.57 -3.83 -5.10
C SER A 51 5.70 -4.56 -4.37
N ILE A 52 5.41 -5.15 -3.20
CA ILE A 52 6.37 -5.94 -2.43
C ILE A 52 6.81 -7.16 -3.25
N GLU A 53 5.86 -7.92 -3.80
CA GLU A 53 6.16 -9.11 -4.61
C GLU A 53 7.04 -8.75 -5.81
N LEU A 54 6.72 -7.66 -6.51
CA LEU A 54 7.52 -7.17 -7.63
C LEU A 54 8.94 -6.81 -7.19
N LEU A 55 9.09 -6.04 -6.11
CA LEU A 55 10.41 -5.60 -5.63
C LEU A 55 11.25 -6.78 -5.15
N GLU A 56 10.66 -7.73 -4.42
CA GLU A 56 11.36 -8.95 -3.98
C GLU A 56 11.88 -9.76 -5.17
N SER A 57 11.13 -9.83 -6.27
CA SER A 57 11.57 -10.52 -7.49
C SER A 57 12.75 -9.84 -8.20
N LEU A 58 12.97 -8.54 -7.95
CA LEU A 58 14.04 -7.74 -8.56
C LEU A 58 15.29 -7.63 -7.69
N GLU A 59 15.19 -7.98 -6.41
CA GLU A 59 16.26 -7.86 -5.42
C GLU A 59 17.18 -9.09 -5.30
N GLU A 60 16.97 -10.11 -6.14
CA GLU A 60 17.79 -11.34 -6.20
C GLU A 60 19.30 -11.09 -6.37
#